data_AF-A0A960ERJ1-F1
#
_entry.id   AF-A0A960ERJ1-F1
#
_cell.length_a   1.000
_cell.length_b   1.000
_cell.length_c   1.000
_cell.angle_alpha   90.00
_cell.angle_beta   90.00
_cell.angle_gamma   90.00
#
_symmetry.space_group_name_H-M   'P 1'
#
loop_
_entity.id
_entity.type
_entity.pdbx_description
1 polymer ?
#
loop_
_entity_poly.entity_id
_entity_poly.type
_entity_poly.pdbx_seq_one_letter_code
_entity_poly.pdbx_strand_id
1 'polypeptide(L)'
;MTEQLNLQAETEPLTVDEISYRDAVAELDRILDDLDRDDVDIDVLGDKLRRANLLIATLQARIERTREEVEVILDSNAPDQTG
;
A
#
# COMPACT_ATOMS: atom_id res chain seq x y z
N MET A 1 42.91 2.68 -12.73
CA MET A 1 41.84 3.71 -12.74
C MET A 1 40.53 2.97 -12.88
N THR A 2 40.08 2.37 -11.78
CA THR A 2 38.85 1.58 -11.72
C THR A 2 37.77 2.53 -11.23
N GLU A 3 36.88 2.93 -12.12
CA GLU A 3 35.63 3.59 -11.78
C GLU A 3 34.85 2.68 -10.83
N GLN A 4 34.79 3.09 -9.57
CA GLN A 4 33.84 2.53 -8.62
C GLN A 4 32.46 3.03 -9.05
N LEU A 5 31.63 2.12 -9.56
CA LEU A 5 30.21 2.35 -9.74
C LEU A 5 29.62 2.67 -8.35
N ASN A 6 29.27 3.92 -8.13
CA ASN A 6 28.52 4.36 -6.96
C ASN A 6 27.08 3.86 -7.09
N LEU A 7 26.82 2.64 -6.62
CA LEU A 7 25.48 2.08 -6.52
C LEU A 7 24.80 2.65 -5.27
N GLN A 8 24.46 3.93 -5.32
CA GLN A 8 23.40 4.44 -4.45
C GLN A 8 22.12 3.83 -4.99
N ALA A 9 21.60 2.83 -4.29
CA ALA A 9 20.24 2.36 -4.51
C ALA A 9 19.31 3.56 -4.23
N GLU A 10 18.92 4.27 -5.28
CA GLU A 10 17.81 5.22 -5.24
C GLU A 10 16.58 4.40 -4.86
N THR A 11 16.23 4.45 -3.57
CA THR A 11 14.98 3.92 -3.04
C THR A 11 13.85 4.81 -3.53
N GLU A 12 13.49 4.69 -4.81
CA GLU A 12 12.22 5.22 -5.30
C GLU A 12 11.07 4.51 -4.56
N PRO A 13 10.04 5.25 -4.13
CA PRO A 13 8.89 4.64 -3.48
C PRO A 13 8.23 3.65 -4.44
N LEU A 14 8.00 2.42 -3.95
CA LEU A 14 7.29 1.38 -4.71
C LEU A 14 5.94 1.91 -5.19
N THR A 15 5.56 1.49 -6.39
CA THR A 15 4.22 1.78 -6.90
C THR A 15 3.17 1.17 -5.97
N VAL A 16 1.98 1.76 -5.94
CA VAL A 16 0.89 1.37 -5.03
C VAL A 16 0.45 -0.07 -5.26
N ASP A 17 0.62 -0.58 -6.48
CA ASP A 17 0.24 -1.94 -6.83
C ASP A 17 1.30 -2.97 -6.42
N GLU A 18 2.57 -2.54 -6.33
CA GLU A 18 3.71 -3.40 -5.98
C GLU A 18 4.03 -3.42 -4.48
N ILE A 19 3.53 -2.42 -3.72
CA ILE A 19 3.81 -2.31 -2.29
C ILE A 19 3.12 -3.43 -1.50
N SER A 20 3.84 -4.00 -0.53
CA SER A 20 3.26 -4.96 0.40
C SER A 20 2.32 -4.27 1.39
N TYR A 21 1.37 -5.00 1.98
CA TYR A 21 0.49 -4.44 3.02
C TYR A 21 1.30 -3.84 4.18
N ARG A 22 2.33 -4.55 4.63
CA ARG A 22 3.20 -4.11 5.73
C ARG A 22 3.93 -2.81 5.38
N ASP A 23 4.49 -2.73 4.19
CA ASP A 23 5.27 -1.56 3.78
C ASP A 23 4.35 -0.36 3.51
N ALA A 24 3.14 -0.60 3.01
CA ALA A 24 2.11 0.44 2.85
C ALA A 24 1.66 1.03 4.19
N VAL A 25 1.45 0.20 5.22
CA VAL A 25 1.14 0.67 6.57
C VAL A 25 2.32 1.48 7.13
N ALA A 26 3.54 0.98 6.99
CA ALA A 26 4.73 1.71 7.44
C ALA A 26 4.91 3.06 6.71
N GLU A 27 4.49 3.16 5.44
CA GLU A 27 4.48 4.42 4.71
C GLU A 27 3.37 5.37 5.21
N LEU A 28 2.18 4.86 5.49
CA LEU A 28 1.09 5.64 6.08
C LEU A 28 1.48 6.23 7.43
N ASP A 29 2.16 5.46 8.29
CA ASP A 29 2.66 5.95 9.58
C ASP A 29 3.64 7.12 9.40
N ARG A 30 4.57 7.02 8.43
CA ARG A 30 5.48 8.14 8.11
C ARG A 30 4.76 9.36 7.58
N ILE A 31 3.71 9.15 6.77
CA ILE A 31 2.89 10.26 6.26
C ILE A 31 2.19 10.94 7.44
N LEU A 32 1.64 10.20 8.40
CA LEU A 32 1.02 10.78 9.59
C LEU A 32 2.03 11.55 10.44
N ASP A 33 3.21 10.98 10.70
CA ASP A 33 4.29 11.66 11.44
C ASP A 33 4.70 12.98 10.78
N ASP A 34 4.67 13.03 9.45
CA ASP A 34 4.99 14.23 8.69
C ASP A 34 3.83 15.24 8.65
N LEU A 35 2.57 14.81 8.74
CA LEU A 35 1.40 15.69 8.81
C LEU A 35 1.29 16.39 10.17
N ASP A 36 1.80 15.77 11.23
CA ASP A 36 1.82 16.32 12.58
C ASP A 36 2.95 17.35 12.80
N ARG A 37 3.80 17.57 11.80
CA ARG A 37 4.89 18.55 11.85
C ARG A 37 4.44 19.93 11.35
N ASP A 38 4.62 20.94 12.19
CA ASP A 38 4.25 22.34 11.90
C ASP A 38 5.15 23.03 10.85
N ASP A 39 6.25 22.41 10.42
CA ASP A 39 7.24 23.00 9.50
C ASP A 39 7.15 22.48 8.05
N VAL A 40 6.17 21.63 7.75
CA VAL A 40 6.01 21.04 6.40
C VAL A 40 5.19 21.96 5.51
N ASP A 41 5.67 22.17 4.27
CA ASP A 41 4.99 22.98 3.26
C ASP A 41 3.62 22.41 2.87
N ILE A 42 2.62 23.28 2.70
CA ILE A 42 1.23 22.90 2.39
C ILE A 42 1.11 22.08 1.10
N ASP A 43 1.93 22.35 0.08
CA ASP A 43 1.93 21.59 -1.16
C ASP A 43 2.43 20.16 -0.91
N VAL A 44 3.45 20.02 -0.05
CA VAL A 44 3.98 18.72 0.39
C VAL A 44 2.95 17.95 1.22
N LEU A 45 2.19 18.61 2.10
CA LEU A 45 1.06 17.99 2.79
C LEU A 45 0.02 17.46 1.79
N GLY A 46 -0.29 18.25 0.75
CA GLY A 46 -1.21 17.86 -0.32
C GLY A 46 -0.75 16.60 -1.05
N ASP A 47 0.54 16.50 -1.37
CA ASP A 47 1.12 15.32 -2.02
C ASP A 47 1.07 14.08 -1.13
N LYS A 48 1.43 14.22 0.15
CA LYS A 48 1.38 13.14 1.14
C LYS A 48 -0.04 12.64 1.36
N LEU A 49 -1.01 13.54 1.44
CA LEU A 49 -2.42 13.18 1.57
C LEU A 49 -2.93 12.43 0.33
N ARG A 50 -2.53 12.85 -0.88
CA ARG A 50 -2.86 12.12 -2.12
C ARG A 50 -2.26 10.72 -2.12
N ARG A 51 -1.00 10.58 -1.70
CA ARG A 51 -0.32 9.29 -1.57
C ARG A 51 -1.04 8.37 -0.57
N ALA A 52 -1.39 8.88 0.61
CA ALA A 52 -2.11 8.12 1.63
C ALA A 52 -3.47 7.62 1.13
N ASN A 53 -4.25 8.47 0.47
CA ASN A 53 -5.53 8.08 -0.11
C ASN A 53 -5.39 6.94 -1.13
N LEU A 54 -4.36 7.02 -1.97
CA LEU A 54 -4.09 6.00 -2.98
C LEU A 54 -3.69 4.65 -2.34
N LEU A 55 -2.84 4.68 -1.31
CA LEU A 55 -2.50 3.48 -0.53
C LEU A 55 -3.75 2.87 0.11
N ILE A 56 -4.57 3.66 0.78
CA ILE A 56 -5.81 3.18 1.45
C ILE A 56 -6.75 2.52 0.44
N ALA A 57 -7.02 3.18 -0.69
CA ALA A 57 -7.90 2.67 -1.72
C ALA A 57 -7.43 1.31 -2.26
N THR A 58 -6.13 1.18 -2.56
CA THR A 58 -5.58 -0.08 -3.07
C THR A 58 -5.60 -1.19 -2.03
N LEU A 59 -5.30 -0.90 -0.76
CA LEU A 59 -5.37 -1.90 0.30
C LEU A 59 -6.80 -2.39 0.53
N GLN A 60 -7.78 -1.49 0.52
CA GLN A 60 -9.20 -1.84 0.61
C GLN A 60 -9.63 -2.73 -0.56
N ALA A 61 -9.26 -2.37 -1.79
CA ALA A 61 -9.58 -3.18 -2.97
C ALA A 61 -8.96 -4.60 -2.91
N ARG A 62 -7.73 -4.72 -2.38
CA ARG A 62 -7.07 -6.02 -2.19
C ARG A 62 -7.76 -6.88 -1.13
N ILE A 63 -8.18 -6.26 -0.03
CA ILE A 63 -8.93 -6.95 1.04
C ILE A 63 -10.27 -7.45 0.49
N GLU A 64 -11.00 -6.62 -0.25
CA GLU A 64 -12.28 -7.02 -0.82
C GLU A 64 -12.12 -8.18 -1.82
N ARG A 65 -11.14 -8.09 -2.73
CA ARG A 65 -10.83 -9.21 -3.64
C ARG A 65 -10.50 -10.49 -2.87
N THR A 66 -9.69 -10.40 -1.83
CA THR A 66 -9.32 -11.58 -1.01
C THR A 66 -10.57 -12.18 -0.35
N ARG A 67 -11.50 -11.33 0.11
CA ARG A 67 -12.76 -11.76 0.69
C ARG A 67 -13.65 -12.47 -0.34
N GLU A 68 -13.81 -11.89 -1.52
CA GLU A 68 -14.56 -12.47 -2.64
C GLU A 68 -13.99 -13.84 -3.03
N GLU A 69 -12.66 -13.96 -3.12
CA GLU A 69 -11.99 -15.24 -3.42
C GLU A 69 -12.29 -16.30 -2.36
N VAL A 70 -12.30 -15.93 -1.07
CA VAL A 70 -12.66 -16.84 0.03
C VAL A 70 -14.13 -17.27 -0.06
N GLU A 71 -15.05 -16.36 -0.38
CA GLU A 71 -16.48 -16.67 -0.54
C GLU A 71 -16.71 -17.67 -1.68
N VAL A 72 -16.07 -17.45 -2.83
CA VAL A 72 -16.13 -18.39 -3.98
C VAL A 72 -15.62 -19.79 -3.59
N ILE A 73 -14.53 -19.87 -2.81
CA ILE A 73 -14.01 -21.15 -2.33
C ILE A 73 -15.01 -21.83 -1.41
N LEU A 74 -15.64 -21.10 -0.48
CA LEU A 74 -16.64 -21.66 0.43
C LEU A 74 -17.88 -22.15 -0.30
N ASP A 75 -18.39 -21.37 -1.26
CA ASP A 75 -19.54 -21.74 -2.08
C ASP A 75 -19.27 -22.99 -2.92
N SER A 76 -18.05 -23.09 -3.48
CA SER A 76 -17.63 -24.25 -4.28
C SER A 76 -17.43 -25.52 -3.44
N ASN A 77 -17.22 -25.39 -2.12
CA ASN A 77 -17.00 -26.50 -1.20
C ASN A 77 -18.22 -26.80 -0.31
N ALA A 78 -19.33 -26.06 -0.45
CA ALA A 78 -20.55 -26.36 0.26
C ALA A 78 -21.07 -27.75 -0.20
N PRO A 79 -21.18 -28.75 0.69
CA PRO A 79 -21.80 -30.02 0.31
C PRO A 79 -23.25 -29.73 -0.08
N ASP A 80 -23.64 -30.21 -1.25
CA ASP A 80 -25.00 -30.15 -1.76
C ASP A 80 -25.96 -30.62 -0.66
N GLN A 81 -26.66 -29.68 -0.02
CA GLN A 81 -27.74 -29.98 0.90
C GLN A 81 -28.96 -30.31 0.04
N THR A 82 -28.90 -31.45 -0.65
CA THR A 82 -30.06 -32.07 -1.28
C THR A 82 -30.94 -32.63 -0.16
N GLY A 83 -31.87 -31.80 0.31
CA GLY A 83 -33.04 -32.21 1.10
C GLY A 83 -34.20 -32.53 0.19
#